data_AF-A0A8E0RR91-F1
#
_entry.id   AF-A0A8E0RR91-F1
#
_cell.length_a   1.000
_cell.length_b   1.000
_cell.length_c   1.000
_cell.angle_alpha   90.00
_cell.angle_beta   90.00
_cell.angle_gamma   90.00
#
_symmetry.space_group_name_H-M   'P 1'
#
loop_
_entity.id
_entity.type
_entity.pdbx_description
1 polymer ?
#
loop_
_entity_poly.entity_id
_entity_poly.type
_entity_poly.pdbx_seq_one_letter_code
_entity_poly.pdbx_strand_id
1 'polypeptide(L)'
;MGDKDSTALVDLSMPNTVENVVIPAVHLELSQDEPELNYRPKFPLPDDLNLLPRDQTVCRYCGVSYLVLSEIKQLEERIEHQSGEITNLLNQIQSKDEQIVSIEVETVKLRTQLEDVQKNEKL
;
A
#
# COMPACT_ATOMS: atom_id res chain seq x y z
N MET A 1 1.44 -0.65 -33.80
CA MET A 1 0.44 -0.83 -32.74
C MET A 1 0.38 -2.29 -32.39
N GLY A 2 1.03 -2.64 -31.28
CA GLY A 2 0.95 -3.97 -30.71
C GLY A 2 -0.29 -4.07 -29.83
N ASP A 3 -0.84 -5.27 -29.77
CA ASP A 3 -1.58 -5.80 -28.64
C ASP A 3 -1.48 -7.32 -28.73
N LYS A 4 -1.05 -7.94 -27.64
CA LYS A 4 -1.72 -9.07 -26.98
C LYS A 4 -0.81 -9.67 -25.91
N ASP A 5 -1.19 -9.40 -24.68
CA ASP A 5 -0.80 -10.14 -23.50
C ASP A 5 -0.98 -11.65 -23.70
N SER A 6 0.04 -12.42 -23.33
CA SER A 6 -0.08 -13.86 -23.20
C SER A 6 0.46 -14.27 -21.84
N THR A 7 -0.49 -14.42 -20.92
CA THR A 7 -0.35 -15.10 -19.64
C THR A 7 0.01 -16.56 -19.89
N ALA A 8 1.13 -17.03 -19.32
CA ALA A 8 1.39 -18.46 -19.17
C ALA A 8 1.90 -18.72 -17.75
N LEU A 9 1.02 -19.31 -16.96
CA LEU A 9 1.26 -19.94 -15.67
C LEU A 9 2.35 -21.00 -15.81
N VAL A 10 3.27 -21.03 -14.85
CA VAL A 10 4.14 -22.21 -14.65
C VAL A 10 4.31 -22.46 -13.15
N ASP A 11 3.39 -23.27 -12.66
CA ASP A 11 3.59 -24.43 -11.79
C ASP A 11 4.86 -24.42 -10.90
N LEU A 12 4.68 -24.00 -9.64
CA LEU A 12 5.65 -24.21 -8.57
C LEU A 12 5.41 -25.59 -7.94
N SER A 13 5.80 -26.65 -8.64
CA SER A 13 6.12 -27.91 -7.97
C SER A 13 7.56 -27.86 -7.49
N MET A 14 7.77 -27.79 -6.18
CA MET A 14 9.07 -28.08 -5.58
C MET A 14 9.24 -29.60 -5.47
N PRO A 15 10.27 -30.19 -6.08
CA PRO A 15 10.96 -31.32 -5.50
C PRO A 15 12.09 -30.79 -4.60
N ASN A 16 12.02 -31.18 -3.34
CA ASN A 16 13.12 -31.14 -2.40
C ASN A 16 14.39 -31.79 -2.98
N THR A 17 15.52 -31.34 -2.43
CA THR A 17 16.91 -31.83 -2.58
C THR A 17 17.71 -31.33 -3.78
N VAL A 18 18.61 -30.37 -3.54
CA VAL A 18 19.90 -30.27 -4.22
C VAL A 18 20.94 -29.84 -3.19
N GLU A 19 21.80 -30.81 -2.89
CA GLU A 19 23.22 -30.79 -2.51
C GLU A 19 23.87 -29.47 -2.08
N ASN A 20 24.81 -29.59 -1.14
CA ASN A 20 25.78 -28.55 -0.74
C ASN A 20 26.44 -27.89 -1.96
N VAL A 21 25.78 -26.89 -2.55
CA VAL A 21 26.41 -25.95 -3.47
C VAL A 21 27.12 -24.96 -2.57
N VAL A 22 28.44 -25.15 -2.43
CA VAL A 22 29.31 -24.10 -1.95
C VAL A 22 29.11 -22.93 -2.91
N ILE A 23 28.36 -21.92 -2.48
CA ILE A 23 28.19 -20.68 -3.21
C ILE A 23 29.61 -20.12 -3.38
N PRO A 24 30.15 -20.02 -4.61
CA PRO A 24 31.44 -19.40 -4.80
C PRO A 24 31.30 -17.98 -4.26
N ALA A 25 32.21 -17.57 -3.37
CA ALA A 25 32.28 -16.19 -2.96
C ALA A 25 32.45 -15.36 -4.23
N VAL A 26 31.39 -14.68 -4.65
CA VAL A 26 31.45 -13.70 -5.72
C VAL A 26 32.40 -12.65 -5.20
N HIS A 27 33.62 -12.63 -5.73
CA HIS A 27 34.53 -11.54 -5.47
C HIS A 27 33.92 -10.32 -6.18
N LEU A 28 33.10 -9.58 -5.44
CA LEU A 28 32.53 -8.33 -5.88
C LEU A 28 33.72 -7.35 -5.92
N GLU A 29 34.40 -7.28 -7.06
CA GLU A 29 35.33 -6.19 -7.31
C GLU A 29 34.49 -4.93 -7.44
N LEU A 30 34.27 -4.30 -6.29
CA LEU A 30 33.74 -2.96 -6.19
C LEU A 30 34.67 -2.06 -7.00
N SER A 31 34.20 -1.62 -8.17
CA SER A 31 34.82 -0.57 -8.95
C SER A 31 35.11 0.61 -8.01
N GLN A 32 36.34 1.15 -8.03
CA GLN A 32 36.83 2.19 -7.12
C GLN A 32 36.09 3.55 -7.21
N ASP A 33 34.99 3.62 -7.94
CA ASP A 33 34.11 4.78 -8.07
C ASP A 33 32.73 4.51 -7.41
N GLU A 34 32.72 3.85 -6.25
CA GLU A 34 31.54 3.85 -5.38
C GLU A 34 31.37 5.28 -4.84
N PRO A 35 30.27 5.99 -5.12
CA PRO A 35 30.00 7.24 -4.43
C PRO A 35 29.95 6.91 -2.95
N GLU A 36 30.79 7.54 -2.13
CA GLU A 36 30.71 7.40 -0.68
C GLU A 36 29.24 7.63 -0.28
N LEU A 37 28.54 6.56 0.10
CA LEU A 37 27.19 6.63 0.65
C LEU A 37 27.32 7.24 2.06
N ASN A 38 27.70 8.51 2.11
CA ASN A 38 27.68 9.36 3.29
C ASN A 38 26.22 9.72 3.60
N TYR A 39 25.40 8.71 3.85
CA TYR A 39 24.07 8.92 4.40
C TYR A 39 24.21 9.36 5.85
N ARG A 40 24.05 10.67 6.07
CA ARG A 40 23.93 11.23 7.41
C ARG A 40 22.45 11.41 7.73
N PRO A 41 21.90 10.69 8.74
CA PRO A 41 20.52 10.85 9.14
C PRO A 41 20.25 12.33 9.48
N LYS A 42 19.15 12.88 8.95
CA LYS A 42 18.73 14.26 9.24
C LYS A 42 18.45 14.46 10.75
N PHE A 43 18.03 13.39 11.41
CA PHE A 43 17.81 13.33 12.85
C PHE A 43 18.54 12.11 13.40
N PRO A 44 19.78 12.25 13.88
CA PRO A 44 20.52 11.14 14.48
C PRO A 44 19.87 10.72 15.79
N LEU A 45 20.17 9.50 16.24
CA LEU A 45 19.76 9.03 17.55
C LEU A 45 20.38 9.93 18.65
N PRO A 46 19.63 10.28 19.69
CA PRO A 46 20.16 10.92 20.89
C PRO A 46 21.36 10.17 21.47
N ASP A 47 22.33 10.91 22.01
CA ASP A 47 23.57 10.34 22.56
C ASP A 47 23.30 9.31 23.67
N ASP A 48 22.31 9.57 24.52
CA ASP A 48 21.89 8.66 25.59
C ASP A 48 21.48 7.27 25.06
N LEU A 49 20.82 7.22 23.90
CA LEU A 49 20.43 5.95 23.27
C LEU A 49 21.62 5.25 22.60
N ASN A 50 22.59 6.00 22.07
CA ASN A 50 23.81 5.43 21.48
C ASN A 50 24.73 4.81 22.54
N LEU A 51 24.68 5.31 23.78
CA LEU A 51 25.48 4.81 24.91
C LEU A 51 24.87 3.58 25.58
N LEU A 52 23.62 3.21 25.26
CA LEU A 52 22.97 2.03 25.83
C LEU A 52 23.65 0.74 25.34
N PRO A 53 23.79 -0.25 26.23
CA PRO A 53 24.34 -1.54 25.83
C PRO A 53 23.36 -2.29 24.93
N ARG A 54 23.90 -3.12 24.03
CA ARG A 54 23.11 -3.82 23.00
C ARG A 54 22.02 -4.73 23.58
N ASP A 55 22.24 -5.30 24.75
CA ASP A 55 21.27 -6.18 25.43
C ASP A 55 20.01 -5.45 25.89
N GLN A 56 20.05 -4.10 25.94
CA GLN A 56 18.90 -3.23 26.24
C GLN A 56 18.25 -2.64 24.99
N THR A 57 18.95 -2.58 23.85
CA THR A 57 18.44 -1.99 22.61
C THR A 57 18.02 -3.03 21.57
N VAL A 58 18.43 -4.29 21.74
CA VAL A 58 18.19 -5.39 20.81
C VAL A 58 17.38 -6.51 21.46
N CYS A 59 16.40 -7.03 20.73
CA CYS A 59 15.62 -8.19 21.17
C CYS A 59 16.48 -9.45 21.23
N ARG A 60 16.47 -10.14 22.38
CA ARG A 60 17.24 -11.38 22.62
C ARG A 60 16.82 -12.56 21.75
N TYR A 61 15.60 -12.52 21.19
CA TYR A 61 15.06 -13.63 20.40
C TYR A 61 15.30 -13.43 18.90
N CYS A 62 14.97 -12.26 18.36
CA CYS A 62 15.08 -11.99 16.92
C CYS A 62 16.29 -11.16 16.52
N GLY A 63 17.04 -10.58 17.47
CA GLY A 63 18.23 -9.77 17.17
C GLY A 63 17.94 -8.40 16.54
N VAL A 64 16.67 -8.01 16.42
CA VAL A 64 16.24 -6.72 15.85
C VAL A 64 16.19 -5.64 16.95
N SER A 65 16.52 -4.40 16.58
CA SER A 65 16.41 -3.25 17.47
C SER A 65 14.97 -2.99 17.90
N TYR A 66 14.75 -2.75 19.20
CA TYR A 66 13.44 -2.36 19.73
C TYR A 66 12.92 -1.06 19.13
N LEU A 67 13.81 -0.14 18.73
CA LEU A 67 13.45 1.10 18.05
C LEU A 67 12.83 0.84 16.67
N VAL A 68 13.40 -0.12 15.93
CA VAL A 68 12.88 -0.53 14.62
C VAL A 68 11.53 -1.21 14.79
N LEU A 69 11.41 -2.10 15.78
CA LEU A 69 10.13 -2.77 16.08
C LEU A 69 9.03 -1.78 16.48
N SER A 70 9.35 -0.76 17.27
CA SER A 70 8.37 0.27 17.63
C SER A 70 7.92 1.11 16.44
N GLU A 71 8.84 1.45 15.53
CA GLU A 71 8.49 2.21 14.33
C GLU A 71 7.59 1.37 13.41
N ILE A 72 7.91 0.08 13.21
CA ILE A 72 7.08 -0.83 12.42
C ILE A 72 5.66 -0.89 12.98
N LYS A 73 5.50 -1.08 14.29
CA LYS A 73 4.16 -1.10 14.92
C LYS A 73 3.38 0.18 14.71
N GLN A 74 4.03 1.34 14.87
CA GLN A 74 3.36 2.62 14.61
C GLN A 74 2.95 2.77 13.15
N LEU A 75 3.78 2.28 12.22
CA LEU A 75 3.45 2.30 10.79
C LEU A 75 2.28 1.36 10.48
N GLU A 76 2.23 0.16 11.07
CA GLU A 76 1.11 -0.78 10.96
C GLU A 76 -0.19 -0.13 11.44
N GLU A 77 -0.19 0.50 12.61
CA GLU A 77 -1.35 1.22 13.16
C GLU A 77 -1.82 2.36 12.25
N ARG A 78 -0.89 3.14 11.69
CA ARG A 78 -1.22 4.21 10.73
C ARG A 78 -1.83 3.65 9.45
N ILE A 79 -1.30 2.54 8.93
CA ILE A 79 -1.82 1.89 7.73
C ILE A 79 -3.23 1.36 7.99
N GLU A 80 -3.46 0.71 9.13
CA GLU A 80 -4.78 0.20 9.51
C GLU A 80 -5.81 1.33 9.62
N HIS A 81 -5.46 2.43 10.28
CA HIS A 81 -6.31 3.62 10.38
C HIS A 81 -6.66 4.19 9.01
N GLN A 82 -5.65 4.43 8.17
CA GLN A 82 -5.86 4.98 6.83
C GLN A 82 -6.68 4.05 5.94
N SER A 83 -6.47 2.73 6.05
CA SER A 83 -7.27 1.74 5.34
C SER A 83 -8.74 1.81 5.76
N GLY A 84 -9.01 1.92 7.06
CA GLY A 84 -10.37 2.11 7.59
C GLY A 84 -11.04 3.40 7.10
N GLU A 85 -10.30 4.51 7.03
CA GLU A 85 -10.80 5.77 6.47
C GLU A 85 -11.16 5.63 4.99
N ILE A 86 -10.31 4.96 4.19
CA ILE A 86 -10.60 4.70 2.78
C ILE A 86 -11.87 3.87 2.63
N THR A 87 -12.03 2.79 3.39
CA THR A 87 -13.24 1.96 3.34
C THR A 87 -14.49 2.77 3.70
N ASN A 88 -14.41 3.62 4.74
CA ASN A 88 -15.51 4.50 5.12
C ASN A 88 -15.86 5.50 4.01
N LEU A 89 -14.86 6.09 3.35
CA LEU A 89 -15.09 7.00 2.22
C LEU A 89 -15.72 6.27 1.03
N LEU A 90 -15.27 5.06 0.70
CA LEU A 90 -15.86 4.25 -0.37
C LEU A 90 -17.33 3.93 -0.09
N ASN A 91 -17.67 3.55 1.14
CA ASN A 91 -19.06 3.30 1.53
C ASN A 91 -19.93 4.55 1.40
N GLN A 92 -19.38 5.72 1.75
CA GLN A 92 -20.09 7.00 1.58
C GLN A 92 -20.29 7.36 0.11
N ILE A 93 -19.32 7.07 -0.76
CA ILE A 93 -19.44 7.29 -2.20
C ILE A 93 -20.55 6.40 -2.75
N GLN A 94 -20.53 5.11 -2.44
CA GLN A 94 -21.58 4.17 -2.89
C GLN A 94 -22.99 4.62 -2.47
N SER A 95 -23.17 5.02 -1.21
CA SER A 95 -24.47 5.52 -0.73
C SER A 95 -24.90 6.82 -1.42
N LYS A 96 -23.95 7.69 -1.79
CA LYS A 96 -24.25 8.90 -2.56
C LYS A 96 -24.60 8.56 -4.01
N ASP A 97 -23.93 7.60 -4.63
CA ASP A 97 -24.24 7.16 -5.99
C ASP A 97 -25.66 6.57 -6.08
N GLU A 98 -26.07 5.77 -5.10
CA GLU A 98 -27.45 5.25 -5.01
C GLU A 98 -28.50 6.38 -4.84
N GLN A 99 -28.16 7.41 -4.06
CA GLN A 99 -29.01 8.61 -3.92
C GLN A 99 -29.08 9.39 -5.23
N ILE A 100 -27.96 9.57 -5.93
CA ILE A 100 -27.91 10.26 -7.23
C ILE A 100 -28.80 9.55 -8.23
N VAL A 101 -28.70 8.22 -8.35
CA VAL A 101 -29.55 7.43 -9.26
C VAL A 101 -31.03 7.60 -8.93
N SER A 102 -31.38 7.58 -7.63
CA SER A 102 -32.77 7.76 -7.18
C SER A 102 -33.30 9.16 -7.55
N ILE A 103 -32.49 10.20 -7.35
CA ILE A 103 -32.82 11.58 -7.71
C ILE A 103 -32.93 11.74 -9.23
N GLU A 104 -32.05 11.12 -10.01
CA GLU A 104 -32.10 11.16 -11.48
C GLU A 104 -33.41 10.56 -12.01
N VAL A 105 -33.84 9.42 -11.47
CA VAL A 105 -35.13 8.81 -11.82
C VAL A 105 -36.29 9.74 -11.47
N GLU A 106 -36.28 10.36 -10.30
CA GLU A 106 -37.32 11.30 -9.88
C GLU A 106 -37.36 12.56 -10.77
N THR A 107 -36.20 13.12 -11.08
CA THR A 107 -36.11 14.32 -11.94
C THR A 107 -36.60 14.05 -13.36
N VAL A 108 -36.29 12.88 -13.93
CA VAL A 108 -36.84 12.46 -15.23
C VAL A 108 -38.35 12.32 -15.16
N LYS A 109 -38.89 11.67 -14.12
CA LYS A 109 -40.34 11.51 -13.94
C LYS A 109 -41.05 12.85 -13.84
N LEU A 110 -40.55 13.78 -13.02
CA LEU A 110 -41.11 15.12 -12.87
C LEU A 110 -41.04 15.90 -14.18
N ARG A 111 -39.94 15.77 -14.94
CA ARG A 111 -39.81 16.38 -16.26
C ARG A 111 -40.86 15.88 -17.24
N THR A 112 -41.10 14.58 -17.31
CA THR A 112 -42.15 14.01 -18.17
C THR A 112 -43.54 14.53 -17.77
N GLN A 113 -43.84 14.59 -16.48
CA GLN A 113 -45.11 15.14 -15.99
C GLN A 113 -45.29 16.61 -16.39
N LEU A 114 -44.25 17.43 -16.34
CA LEU A 114 -44.29 18.83 -16.79
C LEU A 114 -44.56 18.93 -18.30
N GLU A 115 -43.92 18.09 -19.12
CA GLU A 115 -44.15 18.07 -20.57
C GLU A 115 -45.60 17.70 -20.92
N ASP A 116 -46.22 16.79 -20.16
CA ASP A 116 -47.62 16.40 -20.35
C ASP A 116 -48.59 17.51 -19.94
N VAL A 117 -48.35 18.20 -18.82
CA VAL A 117 -49.17 19.36 -18.40
C VAL A 117 -49.09 20.48 -19.43
N GLN A 118 -47.90 20.79 -19.95
CA GLN A 118 -47.72 21.82 -20.98
C GLN A 118 -48.43 21.49 -22.31
N LYS A 119 -48.54 20.22 -22.67
CA LYS A 119 -49.29 19.79 -23.86
C LYS A 119 -50.80 19.94 -23.63
N ASN A 120 -51.28 19.58 -22.44
CA ASN A 120 -52.69 19.66 -22.10
C ASN A 120 -53.21 21.11 -22.00
N GLU A 121 -52.35 22.07 -21.66
CA GLU A 121 -52.71 23.50 -21.60
C GLU A 121 -52.74 24.18 -22.99
N LYS A 122 -52.18 23.54 -24.02
CA LYS A 122 -52.14 24.05 -25.41
C LYS A 122 -53.22 23.47 -26.33
N LEU A 123 -54.07 22.56 -25.84
CA LEU A 123 -55.27 22.07 -26.53
C LEU A 123 -56.51 22.85 -26.08
#